data_AF-A0A959V4U9-F1
#
_entry.id   AF-A0A959V4U9-F1
#
_cell.length_a   1.000
_cell.length_b   1.000
_cell.length_c   1.000
_cell.angle_alpha   90.00
_cell.angle_beta   90.00
_cell.angle_gamma   90.00
#
_symmetry.space_group_name_H-M   'P 1'
#
loop_
_entity.id
_entity.type
_entity.pdbx_description
1 polymer ?
#
loop_
_entity_poly.entity_id
_entity_poly.type
_entity_poly.pdbx_seq_one_letter_code
_entity_poly.pdbx_strand_id
1 'polypeptide(L)'
;MPEELKARELRLVLGDQLNVGHPWYSQCDHQVVYVLMEVRQETDYAWHHVQKVLGFFGAMRRFARQLREKGHRVLYLTLDDPRNTQEIPRNLRWLLEGSGAERFAYQLPDEHRLDDQLKAFAEDLDLAVEVADSAHFLTERTELARLFQGKKQYLMERFYRTMRERTRLLMDGDRPAGGRWNFDKENRGRPSKGHLAPPPLLFDHDLSGLSELVRRQGVKTMGTVDARHFPWPLDRSEALQLLDHFVDHLLPDFGRYQDALMPGQWALYHSRLSFALNLKLLDPLEVCRAVEEAWRSDPERIGIAQAEGFIRQIIGWR
;
A
#
# COMPACT_ATOMS: atom_id res chain seq x y z
N MET A 1 18.28 -6.52 -29.41
CA MET A 1 17.33 -6.11 -28.36
C MET A 1 16.07 -5.59 -29.02
N PRO A 2 14.86 -5.95 -28.54
CA PRO A 2 13.60 -5.45 -29.10
C PRO A 2 13.54 -3.93 -29.13
N GLU A 3 13.02 -3.34 -30.22
CA GLU A 3 12.83 -1.90 -30.37
C GLU A 3 11.99 -1.29 -29.24
N GLU A 4 11.10 -2.10 -28.67
CA GLU A 4 10.24 -1.82 -27.52
C GLU A 4 10.99 -1.41 -26.25
N LEU A 5 12.29 -1.75 -26.12
CA LEU A 5 13.11 -1.40 -24.97
C LEU A 5 13.87 -0.08 -25.11
N LYS A 6 13.98 0.50 -26.32
CA LYS A 6 14.71 1.77 -26.51
C LYS A 6 14.04 2.88 -25.70
N ALA A 7 14.75 3.48 -24.76
CA ALA A 7 14.23 4.51 -23.86
C ALA A 7 15.38 5.39 -23.38
N ARG A 8 15.10 6.66 -23.09
CA ARG A 8 16.06 7.56 -22.47
C ARG A 8 16.15 7.35 -20.96
N GLU A 9 15.05 6.92 -20.35
CA GLU A 9 14.94 6.73 -18.90
C GLU A 9 14.20 5.44 -18.57
N LEU A 10 14.76 4.65 -17.63
CA LEU A 10 14.07 3.52 -17.01
C LEU A 10 13.64 3.87 -15.59
N ARG A 11 12.38 3.58 -15.24
CA ARG A 11 11.83 3.80 -13.91
C ARG A 11 11.43 2.46 -13.27
N LEU A 12 12.12 2.05 -12.21
CA LEU A 12 11.73 0.87 -11.43
C LEU A 12 10.49 1.20 -10.58
N VAL A 13 9.50 0.30 -10.63
CA VAL A 13 8.33 0.32 -9.74
C VAL A 13 8.26 -1.02 -9.00
N LEU A 14 8.33 -0.97 -7.67
CA LEU A 14 8.28 -2.15 -6.81
C LEU A 14 6.84 -2.64 -6.58
N GLY A 15 6.72 -3.87 -6.07
CA GLY A 15 5.42 -4.53 -5.92
C GLY A 15 4.47 -3.89 -4.92
N ASP A 16 4.98 -3.06 -4.00
CA ASP A 16 4.25 -2.28 -3.03
C ASP A 16 4.09 -0.81 -3.44
N GLN A 17 4.46 -0.43 -4.67
CA GLN A 17 4.46 0.96 -5.17
C GLN A 17 3.35 1.22 -6.20
N LEU A 18 2.19 0.59 -6.04
CA LEU A 18 1.09 0.59 -7.02
C LEU A 18 0.18 1.83 -6.91
N ASN A 19 0.78 2.99 -6.62
CA ASN A 19 0.11 4.27 -6.50
C ASN A 19 -0.15 4.89 -7.88
N VAL A 20 -1.36 4.69 -8.44
CA VAL A 20 -1.74 5.28 -9.73
C VAL A 20 -1.81 6.81 -9.72
N GLY A 21 -1.82 7.44 -8.53
CA GLY A 21 -1.78 8.89 -8.34
C GLY A 21 -0.36 9.46 -8.21
N HIS A 22 0.68 8.63 -8.27
CA HIS A 22 2.06 9.08 -8.15
C HIS A 22 2.42 10.09 -9.28
N PRO A 23 3.17 11.17 -8.99
CA PRO A 23 3.51 12.21 -9.98
C PRO A 23 4.15 11.70 -11.26
N TRP A 24 4.89 10.59 -11.20
CA TRP A 24 5.45 9.94 -12.41
C TRP A 24 4.40 9.66 -13.48
N TYR A 25 3.17 9.33 -13.10
CA TYR A 25 2.13 8.92 -14.04
C TYR A 25 1.22 10.08 -14.49
N SER A 26 1.52 11.32 -14.07
CA SER A 26 0.74 12.51 -14.39
C SER A 26 0.80 12.92 -15.86
N GLN A 27 1.89 12.55 -16.54
CA GLN A 27 2.12 12.81 -17.96
C GLN A 27 2.75 11.59 -18.63
N CYS A 28 2.34 11.30 -19.86
CA CYS A 28 2.96 10.25 -20.66
C CYS A 28 4.19 10.81 -21.38
N ASP A 29 5.30 10.08 -21.28
CA ASP A 29 6.53 10.36 -22.02
C ASP A 29 6.97 9.08 -22.75
N HIS A 30 7.04 9.16 -24.08
CA HIS A 30 7.45 8.03 -24.91
C HIS A 30 8.92 7.66 -24.74
N GLN A 31 9.75 8.50 -24.12
CA GLN A 31 11.15 8.21 -23.81
C GLN A 31 11.35 7.52 -22.46
N VAL A 32 10.29 7.37 -21.66
CA VAL A 32 10.32 6.71 -20.35
C VAL A 32 9.73 5.31 -20.44
N VAL A 33 10.38 4.31 -19.85
CA VAL A 33 9.82 2.97 -19.67
C VAL A 33 9.76 2.64 -18.18
N TYR A 34 8.57 2.30 -17.70
CA TYR A 34 8.37 1.76 -16.36
C TYR A 34 8.67 0.26 -16.34
N VAL A 35 9.45 -0.18 -15.36
CA VAL A 35 9.88 -1.56 -15.21
C VAL A 35 9.28 -2.14 -13.93
N LEU A 36 8.51 -3.21 -14.10
CA LEU A 36 8.01 -4.05 -13.01
C LEU A 36 8.51 -5.48 -13.21
N MET A 37 8.80 -6.19 -12.11
CA MET A 37 9.27 -7.56 -12.18
C MET A 37 8.82 -8.39 -10.98
N GLU A 38 8.33 -9.60 -11.25
CA GLU A 38 8.09 -10.63 -10.24
C GLU A 38 9.39 -11.42 -10.08
N VAL A 39 10.01 -11.43 -8.90
CA VAL A 39 11.35 -12.04 -8.71
C VAL A 39 11.42 -12.92 -7.46
N ARG A 40 12.14 -14.04 -7.54
CA ARG A 40 12.37 -14.93 -6.38
C ARG A 40 13.05 -14.23 -5.21
N GLN A 41 13.95 -13.28 -5.47
CA GLN A 41 14.58 -12.48 -4.41
C GLN A 41 13.56 -11.90 -3.41
N GLU A 42 12.41 -11.45 -3.90
CA GLU A 42 11.35 -10.83 -3.08
C GLU A 42 10.30 -11.83 -2.58
N THR A 43 10.39 -13.11 -2.95
CA THR A 43 9.55 -14.18 -2.40
C THR A 43 10.28 -15.10 -1.43
N ASP A 44 11.61 -15.09 -1.45
CA ASP A 44 12.43 -16.09 -0.77
C ASP A 44 13.13 -15.55 0.49
N TYR A 45 13.20 -14.22 0.66
CA TYR A 45 13.86 -13.61 1.82
C TYR A 45 13.12 -13.87 3.15
N ALA A 46 11.82 -14.19 3.08
CA ALA A 46 11.03 -14.64 4.21
C ALA A 46 9.94 -15.63 3.76
N TRP A 47 9.41 -16.40 4.71
CA TRP A 47 8.36 -17.39 4.43
C TRP A 47 6.99 -16.71 4.32
N HIS A 48 6.70 -16.10 3.16
CA HIS A 48 5.47 -15.35 2.96
C HIS A 48 4.23 -16.25 2.86
N HIS A 49 3.09 -15.71 3.29
CA HIS A 49 1.80 -16.37 3.10
C HIS A 49 1.42 -16.41 1.61
N VAL A 50 0.83 -17.51 1.14
CA VAL A 50 0.44 -17.67 -0.27
C VAL A 50 -0.49 -16.54 -0.75
N GLN A 51 -1.43 -16.11 0.09
CA GLN A 51 -2.32 -14.98 -0.22
C GLN A 51 -1.56 -13.67 -0.47
N LYS A 52 -0.47 -13.40 0.27
CA LYS A 52 0.36 -12.20 0.06
C LYS A 52 1.03 -12.27 -1.31
N VAL A 53 1.65 -13.40 -1.65
CA VAL A 53 2.35 -13.58 -2.93
C VAL A 53 1.38 -13.42 -4.11
N LEU A 54 0.23 -14.10 -4.07
CA LEU A 54 -0.78 -14.00 -5.14
C LEU A 54 -1.38 -12.60 -5.25
N GLY A 55 -1.68 -11.97 -4.12
CA GLY A 55 -2.25 -10.62 -4.11
C GLY A 55 -1.29 -9.57 -4.66
N PHE A 56 0.00 -9.62 -4.29
CA PHE A 56 1.03 -8.71 -4.81
C PHE A 56 1.20 -8.90 -6.32
N PHE A 57 1.46 -10.11 -6.80
CA PHE A 57 1.63 -10.36 -8.23
C PHE A 57 0.35 -10.07 -9.04
N GLY A 58 -0.82 -10.42 -8.50
CA GLY A 58 -2.10 -10.08 -9.11
C GLY A 58 -2.28 -8.56 -9.28
N ALA A 59 -2.01 -7.80 -8.22
CA ALA A 59 -2.13 -6.35 -8.23
C ALA A 59 -1.07 -5.69 -9.14
N MET A 60 0.18 -6.16 -9.12
CA MET A 60 1.24 -5.69 -10.00
C MET A 60 0.88 -5.88 -11.49
N ARG A 61 0.34 -7.04 -11.86
CA ARG A 61 -0.12 -7.31 -13.24
C ARG A 61 -1.25 -6.38 -13.65
N ARG A 62 -2.23 -6.14 -12.77
CA ARG A 62 -3.32 -5.18 -13.03
C ARG A 62 -2.81 -3.75 -13.17
N PHE A 63 -1.93 -3.33 -12.27
CA PHE A 63 -1.34 -2.00 -12.30
C PHE A 63 -0.54 -1.76 -13.59
N ALA A 64 0.29 -2.72 -14.00
CA ALA A 64 1.03 -2.64 -15.25
C ALA A 64 0.11 -2.52 -16.48
N ARG A 65 -1.02 -3.26 -16.49
CA ARG A 65 -2.05 -3.14 -17.53
C ARG A 65 -2.70 -1.75 -17.53
N GLN A 66 -3.11 -1.24 -16.36
CA GLN A 66 -3.72 0.08 -16.22
C GLN A 66 -2.79 1.21 -16.69
N LEU A 67 -1.49 1.12 -16.38
CA LEU A 67 -0.50 2.08 -16.87
C LEU A 67 -0.40 2.05 -18.41
N ARG A 68 -0.39 0.86 -19.03
CA ARG A 68 -0.39 0.72 -20.49
C ARG A 68 -1.66 1.28 -21.13
N GLU A 69 -2.82 1.01 -20.54
CA GLU A 69 -4.11 1.55 -20.98
C GLU A 69 -4.15 3.08 -20.93
N LYS A 70 -3.42 3.69 -19.97
CA LYS A 70 -3.22 5.14 -19.87
C LYS A 70 -2.17 5.70 -20.84
N GLY A 71 -1.52 4.87 -21.66
CA GLY A 71 -0.52 5.27 -22.65
C GLY A 71 0.93 5.24 -22.17
N HIS A 72 1.20 4.81 -20.94
CA HIS A 72 2.57 4.65 -20.45
C HIS A 72 3.24 3.41 -21.04
N ARG A 73 4.54 3.51 -21.33
CA ARG A 73 5.33 2.34 -21.73
C ARG A 73 5.72 1.54 -20.50
N VAL A 74 5.30 0.28 -20.44
CA VAL A 74 5.59 -0.60 -19.31
C VAL A 74 6.21 -1.90 -19.78
N LEU A 75 7.41 -2.18 -19.28
CA LEU A 75 8.03 -3.49 -19.33
C LEU A 75 7.69 -4.26 -18.05
N TYR A 76 7.15 -5.47 -18.22
CA TYR A 76 6.81 -6.33 -17.09
C TYR A 76 7.49 -7.68 -17.26
N LEU A 77 8.34 -8.06 -16.31
CA LEU A 77 8.94 -9.39 -16.26
C LEU A 77 8.10 -10.27 -15.34
N THR A 78 7.43 -11.29 -15.91
CA THR A 78 6.75 -12.30 -15.10
C THR A 78 7.76 -13.21 -14.42
N LEU A 79 7.32 -13.92 -13.38
CA LEU A 79 8.19 -14.79 -12.59
C LEU A 79 8.85 -15.87 -13.46
N ASP A 80 8.16 -16.36 -14.49
CA ASP A 80 8.62 -17.35 -15.46
C ASP A 80 9.17 -16.77 -16.78
N ASP A 81 9.35 -15.46 -16.88
CA ASP A 81 9.99 -14.89 -18.07
C ASP A 81 11.41 -15.45 -18.19
N PRO A 82 11.80 -16.05 -19.33
CA PRO A 82 13.11 -16.69 -19.48
C PRO A 82 14.29 -15.73 -19.36
N ARG A 83 14.05 -14.41 -19.47
CA ARG A 83 15.06 -13.36 -19.29
C ARG A 83 15.19 -12.92 -17.84
N ASN A 84 14.22 -13.28 -17.00
CA ASN A 84 14.18 -12.86 -15.61
C ASN A 84 15.21 -13.64 -14.79
N THR A 85 16.27 -12.94 -14.38
CA THR A 85 17.37 -13.50 -13.59
C THR A 85 17.00 -13.72 -12.13
N GLN A 86 15.77 -13.39 -11.74
CA GLN A 86 15.23 -13.51 -10.38
C GLN A 86 15.90 -12.60 -9.33
N GLU A 87 16.72 -11.65 -9.79
CA GLU A 87 17.47 -10.69 -8.97
C GLU A 87 17.29 -9.29 -9.58
N ILE A 88 16.85 -8.33 -8.76
CA ILE A 88 16.50 -6.98 -9.24
C ILE A 88 17.69 -6.28 -9.91
N PRO A 89 18.90 -6.19 -9.29
CA PRO A 89 20.02 -5.48 -9.90
C PRO A 89 20.49 -6.09 -11.21
N ARG A 90 20.48 -7.42 -11.32
CA ARG A 90 20.88 -8.12 -12.56
C ARG A 90 19.88 -7.86 -13.68
N ASN A 91 18.58 -7.91 -13.37
CA ASN A 91 17.54 -7.55 -14.33
C ASN A 91 17.70 -6.11 -14.82
N LEU A 92 17.89 -5.17 -13.91
CA LEU A 92 18.05 -3.75 -14.25
C LEU A 92 19.30 -3.50 -15.10
N ARG A 93 20.41 -4.19 -14.84
CA ARG A 93 21.66 -3.98 -15.59
C ARG A 93 21.49 -4.27 -17.08
N TRP A 94 21.01 -5.45 -17.44
CA TRP A 94 20.84 -5.79 -18.86
C TRP A 94 19.72 -4.96 -19.52
N LEU A 95 18.73 -4.50 -18.74
CA LEU A 95 17.70 -3.59 -19.23
C LEU A 95 18.26 -2.21 -19.56
N LEU A 96 19.10 -1.65 -18.69
CA LEU A 96 19.76 -0.37 -18.92
C LEU A 96 20.69 -0.46 -20.15
N GLU A 97 21.53 -1.49 -20.21
CA GLU A 97 22.42 -1.75 -21.35
C GLU A 97 21.66 -1.90 -22.67
N GLY A 98 20.56 -2.65 -22.67
CA GLY A 98 19.81 -2.93 -23.88
C GLY A 98 18.81 -1.84 -24.31
N SER A 99 18.46 -0.92 -23.41
CA SER A 99 17.58 0.22 -23.69
C SER A 99 18.33 1.44 -24.23
N GLY A 100 19.62 1.56 -23.91
CA GLY A 100 20.40 2.79 -24.16
C GLY A 100 19.97 3.95 -23.26
N ALA A 101 19.38 3.66 -22.09
CA ALA A 101 18.95 4.68 -21.17
C ALA A 101 20.14 5.48 -20.61
N GLU A 102 19.96 6.80 -20.56
CA GLU A 102 20.91 7.76 -19.99
C GLU A 102 20.57 8.05 -18.51
N ARG A 103 19.38 7.62 -18.07
CA ARG A 103 18.82 7.87 -16.74
C ARG A 103 18.17 6.62 -16.17
N PHE A 104 18.34 6.43 -14.88
CA PHE A 104 17.62 5.44 -14.08
C PHE A 104 16.90 6.15 -12.94
N ALA A 105 15.66 5.78 -12.66
CA ALA A 105 14.96 6.26 -11.48
C ALA A 105 14.28 5.11 -10.72
N TYR A 106 14.18 5.26 -9.41
CA TYR A 106 13.41 4.37 -8.55
C TYR A 106 12.75 5.16 -7.41
N GLN A 107 11.65 4.63 -6.88
CA GLN A 107 11.04 5.18 -5.67
C GLN A 107 11.67 4.56 -4.44
N LEU A 108 11.80 5.33 -3.36
CA LEU A 108 12.28 4.84 -2.06
C LEU A 108 11.54 3.56 -1.64
N PRO A 109 12.25 2.45 -1.38
CA PRO A 109 11.64 1.22 -0.89
C PRO A 109 11.33 1.30 0.61
N ASP A 110 10.34 0.52 1.04
CA ASP A 110 9.88 0.49 2.43
C ASP A 110 10.67 -0.50 3.33
N GLU A 111 11.65 -1.23 2.76
CA GLU A 111 12.53 -2.16 3.49
C GLU A 111 14.01 -1.74 3.40
N HIS A 112 14.70 -1.74 4.56
CA HIS A 112 16.13 -1.38 4.65
C HIS A 112 17.03 -2.23 3.75
N ARG A 113 16.78 -3.55 3.67
CA ARG A 113 17.53 -4.47 2.80
C ARG A 113 17.51 -4.01 1.35
N LEU A 114 16.32 -3.64 0.85
CA LEU A 114 16.15 -3.24 -0.54
C LEU A 114 16.64 -1.81 -0.77
N ASP A 115 16.51 -0.94 0.22
CA ASP A 115 17.09 0.41 0.21
C ASP A 115 18.60 0.38 0.04
N ASP A 116 19.31 -0.43 0.84
CA ASP A 116 20.76 -0.62 0.72
C ASP A 116 21.14 -1.22 -0.64
N GLN A 117 20.39 -2.23 -1.10
CA GLN A 117 20.65 -2.89 -2.38
C GLN A 117 20.52 -1.91 -3.56
N LEU A 118 19.45 -1.10 -3.59
CA LEU A 118 19.22 -0.13 -4.67
C LEU A 118 20.19 1.05 -4.61
N LYS A 119 20.58 1.50 -3.42
CA LYS A 119 21.65 2.50 -3.24
C LYS A 119 22.99 1.99 -3.78
N ALA A 120 23.41 0.80 -3.37
CA ALA A 120 24.66 0.21 -3.85
C ALA A 120 24.63 -0.05 -5.36
N PHE A 121 23.49 -0.47 -5.90
CA PHE A 121 23.32 -0.60 -7.35
C PHE A 121 23.43 0.76 -8.06
N ALA A 122 22.77 1.80 -7.54
CA ALA A 122 22.83 3.14 -8.10
C ALA A 122 24.24 3.74 -8.12
N GLU A 123 25.03 3.51 -7.06
CA GLU A 123 26.43 3.96 -6.96
C GLU A 123 27.36 3.26 -7.97
N ASP A 124 27.02 2.06 -8.43
CA ASP A 124 27.78 1.29 -9.42
C ASP A 124 27.44 1.68 -10.88
N LEU A 125 26.43 2.53 -11.10
CA LEU A 125 26.01 2.93 -12.44
C LEU A 125 26.77 4.18 -12.92
N ASP A 126 27.26 4.12 -14.16
CA ASP A 126 27.85 5.27 -14.88
C ASP A 126 26.77 6.07 -15.65
N LEU A 127 25.66 6.38 -15.00
CA LEU A 127 24.56 7.18 -15.56
C LEU A 127 23.84 7.98 -14.48
N ALA A 128 22.97 8.91 -14.88
CA ALA A 128 22.25 9.74 -13.92
C ALA A 128 21.15 8.93 -13.20
N VAL A 129 21.22 8.88 -11.86
CA VAL A 129 20.22 8.21 -11.02
C VAL A 129 19.35 9.22 -10.28
N GLU A 130 18.03 9.02 -10.33
CA GLU A 130 17.05 9.80 -9.58
C GLU A 130 16.32 8.92 -8.56
N VAL A 131 16.18 9.42 -7.32
CA VAL A 131 15.43 8.75 -6.25
C VAL A 131 14.21 9.58 -5.90
N ALA A 132 13.03 9.03 -6.09
CA ALA A 132 11.76 9.68 -5.79
C ALA A 132 11.14 9.16 -4.48
N ASP A 133 10.31 9.99 -3.83
CA ASP A 133 9.41 9.50 -2.78
C ASP A 133 8.34 8.57 -3.38
N SER A 134 7.74 7.68 -2.60
CA SER A 134 6.61 6.84 -3.08
C SER A 134 5.27 7.59 -3.15
N ALA A 135 5.27 8.87 -2.77
CA ALA A 135 4.13 9.79 -2.70
C ALA A 135 2.94 9.19 -1.94
N HIS A 136 3.22 8.50 -0.84
CA HIS A 136 2.22 7.73 -0.12
C HIS A 136 2.27 7.93 1.40
N PHE A 137 3.45 8.15 1.97
CA PHE A 137 3.53 8.58 3.36
C PHE A 137 3.19 10.05 3.46
N LEU A 138 2.48 10.41 4.53
CA LEU A 138 2.16 11.82 4.78
C LEU A 138 3.41 12.61 5.21
N THR A 139 4.47 11.93 5.65
CA THR A 139 5.69 12.54 6.18
C THR A 139 6.90 12.22 5.31
N GLU A 140 7.89 13.10 5.31
CA GLU A 140 9.19 12.78 4.74
C GLU A 140 9.93 11.73 5.60
N ARG A 141 10.82 10.96 4.97
CA ARG A 141 11.63 9.90 5.62
C ARG A 141 12.41 10.36 6.86
N THR A 142 12.77 11.65 6.94
CA THR A 142 13.56 12.22 8.04
C THR A 142 12.74 13.02 9.05
N GLU A 143 11.43 13.13 8.84
CA GLU A 143 10.57 14.02 9.64
C GLU A 143 10.47 13.59 11.10
N LEU A 144 10.40 12.29 11.37
CA LEU A 144 10.36 11.77 12.75
C LEU A 144 11.65 12.11 13.51
N ALA A 145 12.81 12.01 12.85
CA ALA A 145 14.10 12.38 13.43
C ALA A 145 14.17 13.89 13.76
N ARG A 146 13.63 14.74 12.89
CA ARG A 146 13.52 16.19 13.14
C ARG A 146 12.57 16.49 14.29
N LEU A 147 11.39 15.87 14.33
CA LEU A 147 10.37 16.12 15.36
C LEU A 147 10.87 15.79 16.78
N PHE A 148 11.67 14.72 16.91
CA PHE A 148 12.18 14.26 18.19
C PHE A 148 13.64 14.68 18.47
N GLN A 149 14.22 15.56 17.66
CA GLN A 149 15.58 16.06 17.89
C GLN A 149 15.71 16.66 19.30
N GLY A 150 16.69 16.16 20.06
CA GLY A 150 16.95 16.58 21.45
C GLY A 150 15.89 16.13 22.47
N LYS A 151 14.89 15.32 22.09
CA LYS A 151 13.90 14.76 23.02
C LYS A 151 14.41 13.47 23.62
N LYS A 152 14.12 13.26 24.90
CA LYS A 152 14.47 12.03 25.64
C LYS A 152 13.47 10.89 25.46
N GLN A 153 12.26 11.18 24.99
CA GLN A 153 11.16 10.21 24.86
C GLN A 153 10.42 10.40 23.54
N TYR A 154 10.06 9.26 22.93
CA TYR A 154 9.32 9.16 21.68
C TYR A 154 7.90 8.71 22.03
N LEU A 155 6.95 9.65 22.00
CA LEU A 155 5.54 9.39 22.29
C LEU A 155 4.72 9.58 21.02
N MET A 156 4.03 8.52 20.58
CA MET A 156 3.16 8.56 19.38
C MET A 156 2.15 9.70 19.46
N GLU A 157 1.57 9.97 20.63
CA GLU A 157 0.59 11.04 20.81
C GLU A 157 1.13 12.42 20.37
N ARG A 158 2.42 12.71 20.59
CA ARG A 158 3.03 13.98 20.15
C ARG A 158 3.08 14.06 18.62
N PHE A 159 3.48 12.97 17.98
CA PHE A 159 3.49 12.87 16.53
C PHE A 159 2.08 13.01 15.97
N TYR A 160 1.12 12.25 16.49
CA TYR A 160 -0.27 12.28 16.06
C TYR A 160 -0.92 13.68 16.16
N ARG A 161 -0.67 14.43 17.24
CA ARG A 161 -1.14 15.83 17.34
C ARG A 161 -0.58 16.72 16.23
N THR A 162 0.72 16.60 15.97
CA THR A 162 1.40 17.32 14.87
C THR A 162 0.78 16.96 13.52
N MET A 163 0.47 15.67 13.33
CA MET A 163 -0.16 15.17 12.11
C MET A 163 -1.57 15.70 11.93
N ARG A 164 -2.39 15.72 12.98
CA ARG A 164 -3.73 16.31 13.00
C ARG A 164 -3.70 17.80 12.66
N GLU A 165 -2.80 18.57 13.28
CA GLU A 165 -2.63 20.00 13.01
C GLU A 165 -2.24 20.26 11.56
N ARG A 166 -1.31 19.48 11.01
CA ARG A 166 -0.81 19.62 9.64
C ARG A 166 -1.83 19.20 8.58
N THR A 167 -2.51 18.07 8.80
CA THR A 167 -3.51 17.54 7.86
C THR A 167 -4.88 18.20 7.99
N ARG A 168 -5.12 18.92 9.09
CA ARG A 168 -6.39 19.54 9.48
C ARG A 168 -7.53 18.54 9.76
N LEU A 169 -7.21 17.24 9.83
CA LEU A 169 -8.17 16.18 10.15
C LEU A 169 -8.69 16.33 11.59
N LEU A 170 -10.00 16.28 11.77
CA LEU A 170 -10.70 16.38 13.06
C LEU A 170 -10.28 17.64 13.85
N MET A 171 -10.14 18.78 13.17
CA MET A 171 -9.84 20.08 13.76
C MET A 171 -11.01 21.05 13.57
N ASP A 172 -11.28 21.86 14.59
CA ASP A 172 -12.21 22.99 14.57
C ASP A 172 -11.43 24.29 14.83
N GLY A 173 -11.00 24.95 13.74
CA GLY A 173 -9.97 25.98 13.84
C GLY A 173 -8.67 25.37 14.39
N ASP A 174 -8.09 25.96 15.42
CA ASP A 174 -6.83 25.46 16.02
C ASP A 174 -7.05 24.49 17.19
N ARG A 175 -8.30 24.06 17.42
CA ARG A 175 -8.65 23.13 18.49
C ARG A 175 -9.05 21.77 17.93
N PRO A 176 -8.79 20.66 18.65
CA PRO A 176 -9.27 19.36 18.22
C PRO A 176 -10.80 19.32 18.29
N ALA A 177 -11.43 18.74 17.28
CA ALA A 177 -12.86 18.49 17.27
C ALA A 177 -13.29 17.67 18.51
N GLY A 178 -14.44 18.01 19.07
CA GLY A 178 -14.94 17.41 20.31
C GLY A 178 -14.09 17.72 21.56
N GLY A 179 -13.17 18.69 21.49
CA GLY A 179 -12.41 19.23 22.63
C GLY A 179 -11.31 18.33 23.18
N ARG A 180 -11.07 17.16 22.58
CA ARG A 180 -10.06 16.18 23.01
C ARG A 180 -9.28 15.66 21.81
N TRP A 181 -8.00 15.37 22.01
CA TRP A 181 -7.16 14.78 20.97
C TRP A 181 -7.44 13.30 20.75
N ASN A 182 -7.85 12.59 21.80
CA ASN A 182 -7.94 11.13 21.82
C ASN A 182 -9.19 10.67 22.61
N PHE A 183 -9.94 9.72 22.05
CA PHE A 183 -11.17 9.14 22.61
C PHE A 183 -11.05 7.64 22.97
N ASP A 184 -9.83 7.09 23.08
CA ASP A 184 -9.54 5.65 23.29
C ASP A 184 -10.34 4.96 24.41
N LYS A 185 -10.67 5.70 25.48
CA LYS A 185 -11.40 5.14 26.64
C LYS A 185 -12.84 4.74 26.29
N GLU A 186 -13.40 5.27 25.21
CA GLU A 186 -14.78 5.02 24.78
C GLU A 186 -14.90 3.77 23.87
N ASN A 187 -13.78 3.14 23.51
CA ASN A 187 -13.67 2.07 22.52
C ASN A 187 -13.59 0.64 23.10
N ARG A 188 -14.28 0.37 24.23
CA ARG A 188 -14.16 -0.91 24.98
C ARG A 188 -15.47 -1.67 25.14
N GLY A 189 -16.37 -1.54 24.17
CA GLY A 189 -17.62 -2.29 24.14
C GLY A 189 -17.39 -3.79 23.95
N ARG A 190 -18.29 -4.59 24.52
CA ARG A 190 -18.32 -6.05 24.31
C ARG A 190 -19.57 -6.40 23.51
N PRO A 191 -19.46 -7.11 22.38
CA PRO A 191 -20.63 -7.59 21.65
C PRO A 191 -21.47 -8.51 22.54
N SER A 192 -22.80 -8.42 22.42
CA SER A 192 -23.69 -9.35 23.10
C SER A 192 -23.57 -10.76 22.51
N LYS A 193 -23.96 -11.78 23.27
CA LYS A 193 -24.03 -13.15 22.76
C LYS A 193 -24.98 -13.19 21.55
N GLY A 194 -24.53 -13.77 20.44
CA GLY A 194 -25.29 -13.83 19.19
C GLY A 194 -25.27 -12.57 18.33
N HIS A 195 -24.49 -11.54 18.72
CA HIS A 195 -24.26 -10.38 17.85
C HIS A 195 -23.60 -10.82 16.54
N LEU A 196 -24.10 -10.32 15.41
CA LEU A 196 -23.57 -10.56 14.07
C LEU A 196 -23.18 -9.22 13.46
N ALA A 197 -21.89 -9.03 13.24
CA ALA A 197 -21.39 -7.90 12.47
C ALA A 197 -21.79 -8.05 10.99
N PRO A 198 -21.90 -6.95 10.24
CA PRO A 198 -22.09 -7.02 8.80
C PRO A 198 -21.02 -7.89 8.14
N PRO A 199 -21.36 -8.67 7.10
CA PRO A 199 -20.37 -9.49 6.42
C PRO A 199 -19.28 -8.60 5.80
N PRO A 200 -18.01 -9.06 5.79
CA PRO A 200 -16.96 -8.34 5.11
C PRO A 200 -17.21 -8.36 3.59
N LEU A 201 -16.95 -7.24 2.91
CA LEU A 201 -16.91 -7.22 1.44
C LEU A 201 -15.72 -8.07 0.94
N LEU A 202 -16.00 -9.10 0.14
CA LEU A 202 -15.00 -9.95 -0.48
C LEU A 202 -15.07 -9.78 -1.99
N PHE A 203 -13.91 -9.82 -2.63
CA PHE A 203 -13.81 -9.87 -4.09
C PHE A 203 -13.77 -11.32 -4.55
N ASP A 204 -13.95 -11.53 -5.85
CA ASP A 204 -13.91 -12.87 -6.43
C ASP A 204 -13.03 -12.84 -7.68
N HIS A 205 -11.84 -13.43 -7.57
CA HIS A 205 -10.87 -13.48 -8.66
C HIS A 205 -10.31 -14.88 -8.83
N ASP A 206 -10.24 -15.32 -10.09
CA ASP A 206 -9.51 -16.52 -10.45
C ASP A 206 -8.02 -16.21 -10.67
N LEU A 207 -7.22 -16.51 -9.65
CA LEU A 207 -5.76 -16.48 -9.66
C LEU A 207 -5.16 -17.90 -9.70
N SER A 208 -5.93 -18.93 -10.12
CA SER A 208 -5.46 -20.31 -10.14
C SER A 208 -4.22 -20.51 -11.01
N GLY A 209 -4.18 -19.89 -12.20
CA GLY A 209 -3.01 -19.93 -13.09
C GLY A 209 -1.77 -19.27 -12.48
N LEU A 210 -1.95 -18.16 -11.75
CA LEU A 210 -0.87 -17.51 -11.00
C LEU A 210 -0.39 -18.38 -9.84
N SER A 211 -1.31 -19.04 -9.12
CA SER A 211 -0.96 -19.98 -8.06
C SER A 211 -0.20 -21.18 -8.58
N GLU A 212 -0.56 -21.71 -9.75
CA GLU A 212 0.18 -22.80 -10.38
C GLU A 212 1.57 -22.35 -10.82
N LEU A 213 1.68 -21.16 -11.42
CA LEU A 213 2.96 -20.54 -11.77
C LEU A 213 3.89 -20.42 -10.56
N VAL A 214 3.41 -19.86 -9.45
CA VAL A 214 4.17 -19.69 -8.20
C VAL A 214 4.71 -21.05 -7.70
N ARG A 215 3.87 -22.10 -7.73
CA ARG A 215 4.28 -23.45 -7.34
C ARG A 215 5.29 -24.06 -8.30
N ARG A 216 5.06 -23.95 -9.62
CA ARG A 216 5.96 -24.46 -10.68
C ARG A 216 7.32 -23.80 -10.61
N GLN A 217 7.35 -22.51 -10.30
CA GLN A 217 8.59 -21.74 -10.09
C GLN A 217 9.26 -22.04 -8.75
N GLY A 218 8.71 -22.93 -7.91
CA GLY A 218 9.35 -23.39 -6.68
C GLY A 218 9.33 -22.39 -5.51
N VAL A 219 8.48 -21.37 -5.56
CA VAL A 219 8.30 -20.41 -4.46
C VAL A 219 7.72 -21.13 -3.24
N LYS A 220 8.38 -21.00 -2.09
CA LYS A 220 7.92 -21.61 -0.83
C LYS A 220 7.03 -20.63 -0.08
N THR A 221 5.78 -21.02 0.19
CA THR A 221 4.80 -20.19 0.90
C THR A 221 4.21 -20.90 2.11
N MET A 222 3.70 -20.14 3.08
CA MET A 222 2.88 -20.66 4.19
C MET A 222 1.38 -20.48 3.94
N GLY A 223 0.58 -21.25 4.67
CA GLY A 223 -0.88 -21.17 4.69
C GLY A 223 -1.57 -21.62 3.42
N THR A 224 -2.88 -21.35 3.33
CA THR A 224 -3.75 -21.82 2.25
C THR A 224 -4.56 -20.67 1.64
N VAL A 225 -5.04 -20.91 0.42
CA VAL A 225 -5.91 -19.98 -0.31
C VAL A 225 -6.75 -20.77 -1.29
N ASP A 226 -8.01 -20.38 -1.44
CA ASP A 226 -8.77 -20.71 -2.63
C ASP A 226 -8.39 -19.72 -3.73
N ALA A 227 -7.50 -20.15 -4.61
CA ALA A 227 -7.01 -19.29 -5.68
C ALA A 227 -8.06 -19.05 -6.77
N ARG A 228 -9.15 -19.83 -6.85
CA ARG A 228 -10.25 -19.59 -7.80
C ARG A 228 -11.20 -18.49 -7.31
N HIS A 229 -11.25 -18.31 -5.99
CA HIS A 229 -12.08 -17.33 -5.30
C HIS A 229 -11.24 -16.40 -4.42
N PHE A 230 -10.25 -15.74 -5.01
CA PHE A 230 -9.30 -14.92 -4.27
C PHE A 230 -9.97 -13.62 -3.74
N PRO A 231 -9.95 -13.36 -2.41
CA PRO A 231 -10.90 -12.43 -1.79
C PRO A 231 -10.45 -10.98 -1.63
N TRP A 232 -9.22 -10.64 -2.04
CA TRP A 232 -8.60 -9.34 -1.76
C TRP A 232 -8.65 -8.42 -2.97
N PRO A 233 -8.75 -7.09 -2.78
CA PRO A 233 -8.72 -6.13 -3.87
C PRO A 233 -7.36 -6.19 -4.58
N LEU A 234 -7.39 -6.09 -5.91
CA LEU A 234 -6.19 -6.11 -6.77
C LEU A 234 -5.94 -4.77 -7.46
N ASP A 235 -6.85 -3.80 -7.34
CA ASP A 235 -6.65 -2.46 -7.87
C ASP A 235 -7.34 -1.38 -7.03
N ARG A 236 -7.10 -0.12 -7.41
CA ARG A 236 -7.65 1.06 -6.74
C ARG A 236 -9.18 1.10 -6.73
N SER A 237 -9.84 0.66 -7.80
CA SER A 237 -11.30 0.70 -7.88
C SER A 237 -11.94 -0.21 -6.83
N GLU A 238 -11.41 -1.43 -6.70
CA GLU A 238 -11.83 -2.38 -5.66
C GLU A 238 -11.45 -1.89 -4.26
N ALA A 239 -10.28 -1.28 -4.11
CA ALA A 239 -9.88 -0.71 -2.83
C ALA A 239 -10.81 0.42 -2.36
N LEU A 240 -11.31 1.26 -3.28
CA LEU A 240 -12.30 2.30 -2.99
C LEU A 240 -13.65 1.69 -2.58
N GLN A 241 -14.12 0.65 -3.26
CA GLN A 241 -15.33 -0.08 -2.85
C GLN A 241 -15.20 -0.66 -1.43
N LEU A 242 -14.02 -1.13 -1.06
CA LEU A 242 -13.74 -1.63 0.29
C LEU A 242 -13.75 -0.49 1.33
N LEU A 243 -13.27 0.70 0.96
CA LEU A 243 -13.34 1.90 1.81
C LEU A 243 -14.80 2.34 2.01
N ASP A 244 -15.58 2.42 0.94
CA ASP A 244 -17.00 2.78 0.98
C ASP A 244 -17.78 1.81 1.87
N HIS A 245 -17.59 0.49 1.67
CA HIS A 245 -18.21 -0.54 2.52
C HIS A 245 -17.84 -0.38 4.00
N PHE A 246 -16.57 -0.06 4.30
CA PHE A 246 -16.15 0.19 5.67
C PHE A 246 -16.86 1.42 6.26
N VAL A 247 -16.86 2.54 5.55
CA VAL A 247 -17.47 3.81 6.00
C VAL A 247 -18.98 3.67 6.21
N ASP A 248 -19.65 2.94 5.32
CA ASP A 248 -21.10 2.81 5.34
C ASP A 248 -21.57 1.76 6.35
N HIS A 249 -20.87 0.64 6.51
CA HIS A 249 -21.38 -0.49 7.26
C HIS A 249 -20.62 -0.80 8.55
N LEU A 250 -19.33 -0.45 8.64
CA LEU A 250 -18.46 -0.93 9.72
C LEU A 250 -17.96 0.17 10.65
N LEU A 251 -17.70 1.37 10.13
CA LEU A 251 -17.22 2.53 10.87
C LEU A 251 -18.11 2.92 12.07
N PRO A 252 -19.46 2.85 12.02
CA PRO A 252 -20.31 3.20 13.16
C PRO A 252 -20.00 2.46 14.46
N ASP A 253 -19.51 1.22 14.37
CA ASP A 253 -19.22 0.35 15.51
C ASP A 253 -17.72 -0.05 15.60
N PHE A 254 -16.86 0.52 14.75
CA PHE A 254 -15.41 0.22 14.67
C PHE A 254 -14.70 0.34 16.02
N GLY A 255 -14.69 1.54 16.59
CA GLY A 255 -14.11 1.84 17.89
C GLY A 255 -14.82 1.09 19.02
N ARG A 256 -16.15 0.97 18.97
CA ARG A 256 -16.93 0.28 20.01
C ARG A 256 -16.47 -1.16 20.20
N TYR A 257 -16.15 -1.86 19.13
CA TYR A 257 -15.75 -3.27 19.14
C TYR A 257 -14.30 -3.51 18.70
N GLN A 258 -13.44 -2.49 18.79
CA GLN A 258 -12.06 -2.53 18.29
C GLN A 258 -11.23 -3.66 18.89
N ASP A 259 -11.44 -3.97 20.17
CA ASP A 259 -10.72 -5.01 20.92
C ASP A 259 -11.50 -6.33 21.03
N ALA A 260 -12.67 -6.44 20.39
CA ALA A 260 -13.51 -7.62 20.50
C ALA A 260 -12.99 -8.77 19.62
N LEU A 261 -13.11 -10.01 20.12
CA LEU A 261 -12.92 -11.23 19.35
C LEU A 261 -14.17 -12.09 19.46
N MET A 262 -14.71 -12.55 18.31
CA MET A 262 -15.93 -13.35 18.27
C MET A 262 -15.74 -14.63 17.44
N PRO A 263 -16.14 -15.80 17.95
CA PRO A 263 -16.13 -17.03 17.17
C PRO A 263 -16.92 -16.89 15.87
N GLY A 264 -16.34 -17.33 14.75
CA GLY A 264 -16.97 -17.30 13.43
C GLY A 264 -16.98 -15.93 12.74
N GLN A 265 -16.48 -14.87 13.37
CA GLN A 265 -16.44 -13.51 12.82
C GLN A 265 -15.00 -12.99 12.83
N TRP A 266 -14.25 -13.35 11.80
CA TRP A 266 -12.82 -13.03 11.71
C TRP A 266 -12.53 -11.57 11.35
N ALA A 267 -13.49 -10.85 10.75
CA ALA A 267 -13.33 -9.46 10.33
C ALA A 267 -13.92 -8.43 11.31
N LEU A 268 -15.04 -8.77 11.97
CA LEU A 268 -15.84 -7.85 12.77
C LEU A 268 -16.01 -6.50 12.06
N TYR A 269 -15.74 -5.39 12.74
CA TYR A 269 -15.91 -4.03 12.24
C TYR A 269 -14.61 -3.43 11.68
N HIS A 270 -13.56 -4.23 11.47
CA HIS A 270 -12.30 -3.74 10.93
C HIS A 270 -12.40 -3.46 9.42
N SER A 271 -11.75 -2.39 8.97
CA SER A 271 -11.81 -1.93 7.58
C SER A 271 -11.22 -2.88 6.54
N ARG A 272 -10.28 -3.75 6.96
CA ARG A 272 -9.51 -4.63 6.07
C ARG A 272 -8.72 -3.90 4.97
N LEU A 273 -8.50 -2.60 5.12
CA LEU A 273 -7.81 -1.75 4.13
C LEU A 273 -6.29 -1.88 4.16
N SER A 274 -5.70 -2.54 5.16
CA SER A 274 -4.24 -2.62 5.33
C SER A 274 -3.52 -3.21 4.12
N PHE A 275 -4.11 -4.23 3.48
CA PHE A 275 -3.55 -4.82 2.26
C PHE A 275 -3.51 -3.80 1.12
N ALA A 276 -4.61 -3.08 0.88
CA ALA A 276 -4.69 -2.07 -0.16
C ALA A 276 -3.78 -0.85 0.11
N LEU A 277 -3.71 -0.39 1.37
CA LEU A 277 -2.82 0.71 1.79
C LEU A 277 -1.35 0.33 1.60
N ASN A 278 -0.96 -0.90 1.92
CA ASN A 278 0.44 -1.32 1.83
C ASN A 278 0.87 -1.67 0.39
N LEU A 279 -0.07 -1.93 -0.51
CA LEU A 279 0.18 -1.92 -1.95
C LEU A 279 0.13 -0.51 -2.56
N LYS A 280 -0.23 0.50 -1.76
CA LYS A 280 -0.44 1.89 -2.16
C LYS A 280 -1.56 2.08 -3.20
N LEU A 281 -2.57 1.20 -3.19
CA LEU A 281 -3.77 1.31 -4.02
C LEU A 281 -4.69 2.47 -3.56
N LEU A 282 -4.63 2.79 -2.27
CA LEU A 282 -5.30 3.92 -1.64
C LEU A 282 -4.26 4.89 -1.08
N ASP A 283 -4.59 6.18 -1.09
CA ASP A 283 -3.89 7.22 -0.37
C ASP A 283 -4.33 7.21 1.13
N PRO A 284 -3.43 7.35 2.11
CA PRO A 284 -3.84 7.34 3.51
C PRO A 284 -4.72 8.54 3.91
N LEU A 285 -4.48 9.71 3.31
CA LEU A 285 -5.23 10.93 3.58
C LEU A 285 -6.64 10.87 2.96
N GLU A 286 -6.83 10.28 1.78
CA GLU A 286 -8.18 10.10 1.23
C GLU A 286 -9.03 9.18 2.13
N VAL A 287 -8.42 8.12 2.67
CA VAL A 287 -9.09 7.21 3.61
C VAL A 287 -9.52 7.97 4.87
N CYS A 288 -8.63 8.76 5.45
CA CYS A 288 -8.95 9.54 6.64
C CYS A 288 -9.99 10.64 6.38
N ARG A 289 -9.95 11.27 5.21
CA ARG A 289 -10.95 12.29 4.82
C ARG A 289 -12.33 11.69 4.62
N ALA A 290 -12.44 10.50 4.01
CA ALA A 290 -13.71 9.81 3.87
C ALA A 290 -14.34 9.51 5.24
N VAL A 291 -13.52 9.11 6.22
CA VAL A 291 -13.97 8.86 7.59
C VAL A 291 -14.37 10.15 8.32
N GLU A 292 -13.60 11.23 8.17
CA GLU A 292 -13.97 12.52 8.75
C GLU A 292 -15.28 13.06 8.14
N GLU A 293 -15.43 12.99 6.82
CA GLU A 293 -16.62 13.46 6.11
C GLU A 293 -17.87 12.68 6.54
N ALA A 294 -17.77 11.35 6.66
CA ALA A 294 -18.86 10.52 7.12
C ALA A 294 -19.29 10.86 8.56
N TRP A 295 -18.33 11.18 9.43
CA TRP A 295 -18.63 11.68 10.78
C TRP A 295 -19.28 13.07 10.77
N ARG A 296 -18.76 14.01 9.98
CA ARG A 296 -19.28 15.39 9.95
C ARG A 296 -20.69 15.46 9.33
N SER A 297 -20.97 14.61 8.36
CA SER A 297 -22.27 14.56 7.67
C SER A 297 -23.36 13.86 8.49
N ASP A 298 -23.01 12.85 9.31
CA ASP A 298 -23.96 12.13 10.17
C ASP A 298 -23.34 11.77 11.54
N PRO A 299 -23.22 12.76 12.45
CA PRO A 299 -22.62 12.56 13.76
C PRO A 299 -23.48 11.75 14.73
N GLU A 300 -24.75 11.50 14.41
CA GLU A 300 -25.62 10.61 15.20
C GLU A 300 -25.32 9.14 14.89
N ARG A 301 -25.04 8.82 13.60
CA ARG A 301 -24.66 7.48 13.16
C ARG A 301 -23.22 7.13 13.49
N ILE A 302 -22.29 8.07 13.28
CA ILE A 302 -20.86 7.86 13.51
C ILE A 302 -20.43 8.77 14.65
N GLY A 303 -20.09 8.21 15.81
CA GLY A 303 -19.54 9.01 16.90
C GLY A 303 -18.10 9.45 16.61
N ILE A 304 -17.71 10.65 17.09
CA ILE A 304 -16.34 11.16 16.94
C ILE A 304 -15.27 10.18 17.48
N ALA A 305 -15.58 9.41 18.52
CA ALA A 305 -14.67 8.39 19.06
C ALA A 305 -14.34 7.28 18.04
N GLN A 306 -15.31 6.92 17.17
CA GLN A 306 -15.12 5.93 16.12
C GLN A 306 -14.20 6.49 15.02
N ALA A 307 -14.51 7.71 14.55
CA ALA A 307 -13.75 8.38 13.51
C ALA A 307 -12.31 8.69 13.97
N GLU A 308 -12.15 9.27 15.16
CA GLU A 308 -10.84 9.55 15.76
C GLU A 308 -10.04 8.28 16.00
N GLY A 309 -10.67 7.25 16.57
CA GLY A 309 -10.02 5.97 16.84
C GLY A 309 -9.44 5.34 15.58
N PHE A 310 -10.18 5.41 14.46
CA PHE A 310 -9.74 4.91 13.16
C PHE A 310 -8.63 5.79 12.53
N ILE A 311 -8.86 7.11 12.44
CA ILE A 311 -7.89 8.05 11.85
C ILE A 311 -6.55 7.98 12.59
N ARG A 312 -6.56 7.84 13.92
CA ARG A 312 -5.35 7.65 14.73
C ARG A 312 -4.54 6.41 14.37
N GLN A 313 -5.17 5.33 13.92
CA GLN A 313 -4.42 4.15 13.45
C GLN A 313 -3.64 4.45 12.17
N ILE A 314 -4.13 5.35 11.31
CA ILE A 314 -3.56 5.63 10.00
C ILE A 314 -2.55 6.77 10.04
N ILE A 315 -2.89 7.93 10.62
CA ILE A 315 -1.98 9.09 10.62
C ILE A 315 -1.12 9.17 11.89
N GLY A 316 -1.35 8.27 12.85
CA GLY A 316 -0.62 8.21 14.12
C GLY A 316 0.29 7.00 14.23
N TRP A 317 -0.27 5.79 14.09
CA TRP A 317 0.47 4.53 14.29
C TRP A 317 1.20 4.00 13.06
N ARG A 318 0.57 4.06 11.89
CA ARG A 318 1.15 3.60 10.62
C ARG A 318 2.25 4.54 10.13
#